data_AF-A0A3P5Z8M9-F1
#
_entry.id   AF-A0A3P5Z8M9-F1
#
_cell.length_a   1.000
_cell.length_b   1.000
_cell.length_c   1.000
_cell.angle_alpha   90.00
_cell.angle_beta   90.00
_cell.angle_gamma   90.00
#
_symmetry.space_group_name_H-M   'P 1'
#
loop_
_entity.id
_entity.type
_entity.pdbx_description
1 polymer ?
#
loop_
_entity_poly.entity_id
_entity_poly.type
_entity_poly.pdbx_seq_one_letter_code
_entity_poly.pdbx_strand_id
1 'polypeptide(L)'
;MRKAILLSKRTSASSRDTNAPRNPQGTRRTQPKKKEKGSTSRLDENQIVPCSKCGALMWTSESTATDPRTGEPTFTLCCNHGQIKLPPINQPPALL
;
A
#
# COMPACT_ATOMS: atom_id res chain seq x y z
N MET A 1 -22.60 0.84 38.75
CA MET A 1 -21.23 0.26 38.70
C MET A 1 -20.39 1.11 37.77
N ARG A 2 -19.38 1.84 38.27
CA ARG A 2 -18.55 2.77 37.48
C ARG A 2 -17.28 2.04 37.03
N LYS A 3 -17.07 1.88 35.71
CA LYS A 3 -15.87 1.27 35.13
C LYS A 3 -14.74 2.31 35.05
N ALA A 4 -13.56 1.98 35.57
CA ALA A 4 -12.37 2.81 35.45
C ALA A 4 -11.69 2.59 34.09
N ILE A 5 -11.26 3.67 33.43
CA ILE A 5 -10.49 3.64 32.18
C ILE A 5 -9.02 3.86 32.55
N LEU A 6 -8.20 2.83 32.45
CA LEU A 6 -6.75 2.95 32.62
C LEU A 6 -6.16 3.53 31.33
N LEU A 7 -5.69 4.78 31.37
CA LEU A 7 -4.89 5.38 30.30
C LEU A 7 -3.44 4.87 30.39
N SER A 8 -3.00 4.07 29.41
CA SER A 8 -1.61 3.64 29.28
C SER A 8 -0.69 4.80 28.88
N LYS A 9 0.35 5.03 29.69
CA LYS A 9 1.42 6.01 29.44
C LYS A 9 2.29 5.56 28.26
N ARG A 10 2.49 6.44 27.27
CA ARG A 10 3.47 6.24 26.18
C ARG A 10 4.88 6.47 26.75
N THR A 11 5.70 5.43 26.81
CA THR A 11 7.11 5.53 27.17
C THR A 11 7.95 5.63 25.90
N SER A 12 8.55 6.79 25.65
CA SER A 12 9.53 7.01 24.60
C SER A 12 10.88 6.45 25.05
N ALA A 13 11.38 5.40 24.40
CA ALA A 13 12.74 4.91 24.62
C ALA A 13 13.70 5.63 23.67
N SER A 14 14.51 6.53 24.22
CA SER A 14 15.72 7.05 23.58
C SER A 14 16.88 6.81 24.54
N SER A 15 17.86 5.99 24.12
CA SER A 15 19.29 6.27 24.29
C SER A 15 20.12 5.06 23.87
N ARG A 16 21.31 5.40 23.37
CA ARG A 16 22.29 4.59 22.67
C ARG A 16 23.23 3.89 23.66
N ASP A 17 23.56 2.66 23.30
CA ASP A 17 24.77 1.87 23.53
C ASP A 17 25.74 2.22 24.67
N THR A 18 25.95 1.25 25.58
CA THR A 18 27.24 0.98 26.24
C THR A 18 27.44 -0.52 26.46
N ASN A 19 28.64 -1.00 26.15
CA ASN A 19 29.09 -2.40 26.07
C ASN A 19 29.29 -3.07 27.45
N ALA A 20 28.92 -4.37 27.59
CA ALA A 20 29.69 -5.42 28.29
C ALA A 20 28.95 -6.80 28.29
N PRO A 21 29.66 -7.95 28.39
CA PRO A 21 29.16 -9.25 27.93
C PRO A 21 28.67 -10.18 29.05
N ARG A 22 27.66 -11.02 28.77
CA ARG A 22 27.45 -12.34 29.42
C ARG A 22 26.41 -13.19 28.70
N ASN A 23 26.82 -14.38 28.28
CA ASN A 23 26.01 -15.57 27.94
C ASN A 23 26.25 -16.57 29.10
N PRO A 24 25.29 -17.41 29.58
CA PRO A 24 24.74 -18.51 28.77
C PRO A 24 23.23 -18.81 28.95
N GLN A 25 22.67 -19.46 27.91
CA GLN A 25 21.52 -20.38 27.92
C GLN A 25 20.11 -19.79 27.99
N GLY A 26 19.48 -19.73 26.81
CA GLY A 26 18.03 -19.67 26.62
C GLY A 26 17.65 -20.26 25.27
N THR A 27 17.17 -21.51 25.27
CA THR A 27 16.60 -22.17 24.09
C THR A 27 15.43 -21.35 23.54
N ARG A 28 15.45 -20.94 22.27
CA ARG A 28 14.20 -20.74 21.49
C ARG A 28 14.43 -20.57 19.98
N ARG A 29 14.03 -21.63 19.26
CA ARG A 29 13.35 -21.67 17.96
C ARG A 29 13.90 -20.76 16.85
N THR A 30 14.54 -21.42 15.87
CA THR A 30 14.73 -20.94 14.50
C THR A 30 13.38 -20.51 13.91
N GLN A 31 13.17 -19.19 13.76
CA GLN A 31 12.11 -18.67 12.90
C GLN A 31 12.57 -18.86 11.45
N PRO A 32 11.81 -19.54 10.58
CA PRO A 32 12.07 -19.45 9.15
C PRO A 32 11.80 -17.99 8.75
N LYS A 33 12.85 -17.26 8.37
CA LYS A 33 12.71 -15.96 7.71
C LYS A 33 11.75 -16.15 6.54
N LYS A 34 10.58 -15.52 6.61
CA LYS A 34 9.70 -15.36 5.45
C LYS A 34 10.55 -14.73 4.35
N LYS A 35 10.74 -15.49 3.29
CA LYS A 35 11.37 -15.12 2.02
C LYS A 35 10.80 -13.75 1.63
N GLU A 36 11.67 -12.75 1.50
CA GLU A 36 11.30 -11.44 0.96
C GLU A 36 10.59 -11.67 -0.37
N LYS A 37 9.28 -11.42 -0.38
CA LYS A 37 8.46 -11.63 -1.56
C LYS A 37 8.61 -10.40 -2.41
N GLY A 38 9.47 -10.52 -3.42
CA GLY A 38 9.48 -9.74 -4.64
C GLY A 38 9.65 -8.25 -4.40
N SER A 39 10.88 -7.77 -4.59
CA SER A 39 11.09 -6.39 -5.03
C SER A 39 10.15 -6.14 -6.20
N THR A 40 9.08 -5.39 -5.97
CA THR A 40 8.31 -4.74 -7.03
C THR A 40 9.32 -3.86 -7.74
N SER A 41 9.81 -4.33 -8.89
CA SER A 41 10.61 -3.53 -9.80
C SER A 41 9.93 -2.19 -9.91
N ARG A 42 10.62 -1.11 -9.58
CA ARG A 42 10.11 0.27 -9.56
C ARG A 42 9.30 0.46 -10.82
N LEU A 43 7.97 0.44 -10.69
CA LEU A 43 7.10 0.86 -11.78
C LEU A 43 7.55 2.28 -12.05
N ASP A 44 7.95 2.54 -13.29
CA ASP A 44 8.34 3.86 -13.71
C ASP A 44 7.18 4.79 -13.36
N GLU A 45 7.36 5.65 -12.35
CA GLU A 45 6.31 6.48 -11.74
C GLU A 45 5.62 7.39 -12.79
N ASN A 46 6.29 7.58 -13.93
CA ASN A 46 5.86 8.37 -15.07
C ASN A 46 5.10 7.56 -16.15
N GLN A 47 4.82 6.28 -15.91
CA GLN A 47 4.10 5.45 -16.87
C GLN A 47 2.58 5.71 -16.82
N ILE A 48 1.97 5.87 -17.99
CA ILE A 48 0.51 5.92 -18.14
C ILE A 48 -0.01 4.49 -18.37
N VAL A 49 -0.97 4.06 -17.54
CA VAL A 49 -1.59 2.73 -17.59
C VAL A 49 -3.13 2.86 -17.59
N PRO A 50 -3.85 1.95 -18.27
CA PRO A 50 -5.30 1.96 -18.25
C PRO A 50 -5.85 1.42 -16.93
N CYS A 51 -6.89 2.06 -16.40
CA CYS A 51 -7.67 1.54 -15.29
C CYS A 51 -8.39 0.24 -15.70
N SER A 52 -8.20 -0.85 -14.96
CA SER A 52 -8.82 -2.15 -15.25
C SER A 52 -10.35 -2.18 -15.10
N LYS A 53 -10.96 -1.14 -14.51
CA LYS A 53 -12.41 -1.02 -14.32
C LYS A 53 -13.12 -0.21 -15.39
N CYS A 54 -12.59 0.96 -15.74
CA CYS A 54 -13.23 1.89 -16.68
C CYS A 54 -12.42 2.21 -17.94
N GLY A 55 -11.17 1.74 -18.05
CA GLY A 55 -10.31 2.00 -19.20
C GLY A 55 -9.72 3.41 -19.26
N ALA A 56 -9.98 4.27 -18.27
CA ALA A 56 -9.36 5.60 -18.20
C ALA A 56 -7.82 5.48 -18.08
N LEU A 57 -7.10 6.33 -18.80
CA LEU A 57 -5.63 6.40 -18.75
C LEU A 57 -5.20 7.18 -17.51
N MET A 58 -4.41 6.55 -16.64
CA MET A 58 -3.98 7.09 -15.35
C MET A 58 -2.46 6.97 -15.22
N TRP A 59 -1.83 7.87 -14.47
CA TRP A 59 -0.43 7.72 -14.12
C TRP A 59 -0.27 6.64 -13.05
N THR A 60 0.78 5.83 -13.13
CA THR A 60 1.10 4.82 -12.09
C THR A 60 1.27 5.45 -10.70
N SER A 61 1.84 6.64 -10.63
CA SER A 61 2.00 7.44 -9.41
C SER A 61 0.68 7.89 -8.77
N GLU A 62 -0.42 7.90 -9.54
CA GLU A 62 -1.77 8.21 -9.04
C GLU A 62 -2.51 6.95 -8.54
N SER A 63 -1.89 5.77 -8.63
CA SER A 63 -2.50 4.54 -8.12
C SER A 63 -2.64 4.58 -6.60
N THR A 64 -3.79 4.15 -6.10
CA THR A 64 -4.09 4.17 -4.66
C THR A 64 -3.63 2.89 -3.97
N ALA A 65 -3.67 1.77 -4.68
CA ALA A 65 -3.22 0.46 -4.20
C ALA A 65 -2.97 -0.47 -5.38
N THR A 66 -2.36 -1.63 -5.13
CA THR A 66 -2.23 -2.71 -6.10
C THR A 66 -3.12 -3.88 -5.70
N ASP A 67 -3.83 -4.48 -6.65
CA ASP A 67 -4.61 -5.70 -6.40
C ASP A 67 -3.65 -6.84 -6.00
N PRO A 68 -3.82 -7.48 -4.84
CA PRO A 68 -2.89 -8.49 -4.35
C PRO A 68 -2.89 -9.80 -5.16
N ARG A 69 -3.95 -10.04 -5.95
CA ARG A 69 -4.10 -11.24 -6.78
C ARG A 69 -3.57 -11.02 -8.19
N THR A 70 -3.90 -9.88 -8.81
CA THR A 70 -3.52 -9.60 -10.21
C THR A 70 -2.24 -8.78 -10.32
N GLY A 71 -1.84 -8.05 -9.27
CA GLY A 71 -0.73 -7.11 -9.33
C GLY A 71 -1.05 -5.83 -10.10
N GLU A 72 -2.32 -5.61 -10.47
CA GLU A 72 -2.73 -4.43 -11.22
C GLU A 72 -2.93 -3.22 -10.31
N PRO A 73 -2.53 -2.01 -10.76
CA PRO A 73 -2.80 -0.79 -10.01
C PRO A 73 -4.31 -0.49 -9.99
N THR A 74 -4.76 0.02 -8.86
CA THR A 74 -6.15 0.42 -8.60
C THR A 74 -6.22 1.93 -8.46
N PHE A 75 -7.30 2.51 -8.96
CA PHE A 75 -7.47 3.96 -9.05
C PHE A 75 -8.81 4.38 -8.46
N THR A 76 -8.78 5.43 -7.65
CA THR A 76 -9.98 6.09 -7.10
C THR A 76 -10.44 7.25 -7.98
N LEU A 77 -9.49 7.96 -8.60
CA LEU A 77 -9.74 9.23 -9.30
C LEU A 77 -10.67 9.10 -10.52
N CYS A 78 -10.63 8.00 -11.26
CA CYS A 78 -11.42 7.86 -12.50
C CYS A 78 -12.83 7.30 -12.29
N CYS A 79 -12.98 6.23 -11.53
CA CYS A 79 -14.26 5.52 -11.39
C CYS A 79 -14.54 5.04 -9.96
N ASN A 80 -13.75 5.50 -8.97
CA ASN A 80 -13.83 5.06 -7.58
C ASN A 80 -13.86 3.53 -7.45
N HIS A 81 -12.84 2.84 -7.97
CA HIS A 81 -12.78 1.37 -8.05
C HIS A 81 -13.93 0.71 -8.84
N GLY A 82 -14.54 1.42 -9.78
CA GLY A 82 -15.66 0.96 -10.59
C GLY A 82 -17.03 1.20 -9.97
N GLN A 83 -17.12 1.92 -8.84
CA GLN A 83 -18.39 2.31 -8.23
C GLN A 83 -19.13 3.37 -9.05
N ILE A 84 -18.39 4.20 -9.79
CA ILE A 84 -18.94 5.27 -10.61
C ILE A 84 -18.83 4.86 -12.08
N LYS A 85 -19.97 4.85 -12.79
CA LYS A 85 -20.02 4.69 -14.24
C LYS A 85 -19.94 6.07 -14.88
N LEU A 86 -18.82 6.37 -15.53
CA LEU A 86 -18.67 7.61 -16.29
C LEU A 86 -19.63 7.61 -17.49
N PRO A 87 -20.30 8.74 -17.80
CA PRO A 87 -21.10 8.86 -19.00
C PRO A 87 -20.21 8.77 -20.26
N PRO A 88 -20.75 8.33 -21.40
CA PRO A 88 -20.04 8.37 -22.67
C PRO A 88 -19.60 9.79 -23.01
N ILE A 89 -18.40 9.94 -23.59
CA ILE A 89 -17.90 11.21 -24.08
C ILE A 89 -18.67 11.57 -25.36
N ASN A 90 -19.31 12.75 -25.39
CA ASN A 90 -19.94 13.26 -26.61
C ASN A 90 -18.85 13.59 -27.63
N GLN A 91 -18.88 12.94 -28.79
CA GLN A 91 -17.96 13.27 -29.86
C GLN A 91 -18.33 14.63 -30.45
N PRO A 92 -17.33 15.44 -30.85
CA PRO A 92 -17.60 16.67 -31.57
C PRO A 92 -18.34 16.35 -32.88
N PRO A 93 -19.17 17.28 -33.38
CA PRO A 93 -19.83 17.10 -34.67
C PRO A 93 -18.77 16.94 -35.77
N ALA A 94 -19.08 16.11 -36.78
CA ALA A 94 -18.22 15.96 -37.94
C ALA A 94 -18.06 17.32 -38.65
N LEU A 95 -16.82 17.67 -39.01
CA LEU A 95 -16.56 18.84 -39.84
C LEU A 95 -17.16 18.58 -41.23
N LEU A 96 -18.02 19.50 -41.68
CA LEU A 96 -18.66 19.51 -42.99
C LEU A 96 -17.78 20.21 -44.03
#